data_AF-A0A538GKE0-F1
#
_entry.id   AF-A0A538GKE0-F1
#
_cell.length_a   1.000
_cell.length_b   1.000
_cell.length_c   1.000
_cell.angle_alpha   90.00
_cell.angle_beta   90.00
_cell.angle_gamma   90.00
#
_symmetry.space_group_name_H-M   'P 1'
#
loop_
_entity.id
_entity.type
_entity.pdbx_description
1 polymer ?
#
loop_
_entity_poly.entity_id
_entity_poly.type
_entity_poly.pdbx_seq_one_letter_code
_entity_poly.pdbx_strand_id
1 'polypeptide(L)'
;MRQRFSLLGLLSVLAAIVVFASACSGGGQNAAGGATVVRVNERDFRITVSPARIHAGNVQLVVHNGGPDTHELILVRSRARLPLRADGLTVDERVLEHVTAASVDGAGPGAVRRDWLHLSPGRYELFCNMAGHFMAGMQAELVVE
;
A
#
# COMPACT_ATOMS: atom_id res chain seq x y z
N MET A 1 -48.42 -2.70 78.75
CA MET A 1 -47.32 -3.60 78.28
C MET A 1 -46.23 -2.71 77.72
N ARG A 2 -45.29 -2.21 78.54
CA ARG A 2 -43.93 -2.76 78.70
C ARG A 2 -43.31 -3.28 77.40
N GLN A 3 -42.52 -2.44 76.73
CA GLN A 3 -41.21 -2.85 76.20
C GLN A 3 -40.23 -1.68 76.37
N ARG A 4 -39.27 -1.89 77.28
CA ARG A 4 -38.05 -1.09 77.49
C ARG A 4 -36.95 -1.79 76.68
N PHE A 5 -36.24 -1.09 75.80
CA PHE A 5 -34.88 -1.44 75.34
C PHE A 5 -34.26 -0.13 74.82
N SER A 6 -33.54 0.59 75.69
CA SER A 6 -32.08 0.60 75.82
C SER A 6 -31.39 1.44 74.74
N LEU A 7 -31.12 2.71 75.10
CA LEU A 7 -30.01 3.50 74.54
C LEU A 7 -28.68 2.86 74.96
N LEU A 8 -27.73 2.77 74.03
CA LEU A 8 -26.28 3.02 74.15
C LEU A 8 -25.48 2.12 73.19
N GLY A 9 -24.54 2.72 72.47
CA GLY A 9 -23.54 2.05 71.62
C GLY A 9 -23.29 2.82 70.32
N LEU A 10 -22.88 4.09 70.40
CA LEU A 10 -21.50 4.54 70.13
C LEU A 10 -20.78 3.88 68.93
N LEU A 11 -20.51 4.73 67.93
CA LEU A 11 -19.39 4.75 66.97
C LEU A 11 -19.00 3.47 66.22
N SER A 12 -19.24 3.49 64.91
CA SER A 12 -18.27 2.99 63.92
C SER A 12 -18.34 3.85 62.66
N VAL A 13 -17.39 4.77 62.54
CA VAL A 13 -17.04 5.45 61.28
C VAL A 13 -16.36 4.42 60.40
N LEU A 14 -16.77 4.28 59.14
CA LEU A 14 -15.83 4.23 58.01
C LEU A 14 -16.59 4.39 56.68
N ALA A 15 -16.26 5.47 55.98
CA ALA A 15 -16.69 5.76 54.63
C ALA A 15 -16.10 4.74 53.66
N ALA A 16 -16.94 4.00 52.93
CA ALA A 16 -16.51 3.24 51.76
C ALA A 16 -16.62 4.15 50.53
N ILE A 17 -15.46 4.66 50.13
CA ILE A 17 -15.20 5.47 48.94
C ILE A 17 -15.68 4.72 47.70
N VAL A 18 -16.56 5.37 46.94
CA VAL A 18 -17.01 4.95 45.61
C VAL A 18 -15.82 5.07 44.65
N VAL A 19 -15.23 3.94 44.26
CA VAL A 19 -14.25 3.89 43.16
C VAL A 19 -15.04 3.82 41.85
N PHE A 20 -15.32 4.98 41.26
CA PHE A 20 -15.63 5.06 39.82
C PHE A 20 -14.33 4.81 39.06
N ALA A 21 -14.13 3.58 38.60
CA ALA A 21 -13.12 3.29 37.60
C ALA A 21 -13.60 3.86 36.25
N SER A 22 -13.19 5.09 35.95
CA SER A 22 -13.29 5.66 34.61
C SER A 22 -12.36 4.86 33.68
N ALA A 23 -12.92 3.82 33.07
CA ALA A 23 -12.26 3.05 32.02
C ALA A 23 -12.19 3.89 30.73
N CYS A 24 -11.27 4.86 30.70
CA CYS A 24 -10.79 5.45 29.47
C CYS A 24 -9.61 4.60 28.97
N SER A 25 -9.85 3.38 28.50
CA SER A 25 -8.91 2.76 27.55
C SER A 25 -9.28 3.30 26.18
N GLY A 26 -8.63 4.41 25.83
CA GLY A 26 -8.75 5.06 24.53
C GLY A 26 -8.70 4.04 23.41
N GLY A 27 -9.66 4.17 22.50
CA GLY A 27 -9.76 3.35 21.32
C GLY A 27 -8.48 3.42 20.51
N GLY A 28 -7.70 2.35 20.58
CA GLY A 28 -6.87 1.93 19.47
C GLY A 28 -7.81 1.46 18.38
N GLN A 29 -8.46 2.41 17.70
CA GLN A 29 -8.94 2.17 16.36
C GLN A 29 -7.69 1.77 15.58
N ASN A 30 -7.49 0.46 15.40
CA ASN A 30 -6.82 -0.01 14.22
C ASN A 30 -7.64 0.60 13.09
N ALA A 31 -7.21 1.77 12.63
CA ALA A 31 -7.55 2.22 11.30
C ALA A 31 -7.01 1.10 10.42
N ALA A 32 -7.86 0.13 10.11
CA ALA A 32 -7.80 -0.59 8.85
C ALA A 32 -8.00 0.50 7.79
N GLY A 33 -6.97 1.33 7.60
CA GLY A 33 -6.87 2.21 6.47
C GLY A 33 -7.00 1.28 5.29
N GLY A 34 -8.08 1.45 4.53
CA GLY A 34 -8.31 0.66 3.34
C GLY A 34 -7.01 0.64 2.53
N ALA A 35 -6.65 -0.53 2.03
CA ALA A 35 -5.41 -0.69 1.27
C ALA A 35 -5.26 0.43 0.23
N THR A 36 -4.06 1.00 0.15
CA THR A 36 -3.75 1.98 -0.89
C THR A 36 -3.90 1.30 -2.24
N VAL A 37 -4.79 1.80 -3.10
CA VAL A 37 -4.99 1.27 -4.44
C VAL A 37 -4.27 2.15 -5.44
N VAL A 38 -3.32 1.57 -6.19
CA VAL A 38 -2.66 2.21 -7.33
C VAL A 38 -3.22 1.60 -8.60
N ARG A 39 -3.84 2.44 -9.44
CA ARG A 39 -4.33 2.03 -10.76
C ARG A 39 -3.27 2.35 -11.80
N VAL A 40 -2.92 1.36 -12.60
CA VAL A 40 -2.03 1.47 -13.75
C VAL A 40 -2.86 1.21 -15.00
N ASN A 41 -2.78 2.10 -15.98
CA ASN A 41 -3.39 1.89 -17.29
C ASN A 41 -2.29 1.86 -18.35
N GLU A 42 -2.20 0.73 -19.04
CA GLU A 42 -1.28 0.45 -20.14
C GLU A 42 -1.98 0.74 -21.47
N ARG A 43 -1.26 1.38 -22.38
CA ARG A 43 -1.57 1.48 -23.81
C ARG A 43 -0.25 1.37 -24.56
N ASP A 44 -0.31 1.22 -25.86
CA ASP A 44 0.89 1.16 -26.69
C ASP A 44 1.76 2.39 -26.42
N PHE A 45 2.99 2.10 -26.02
CA PHE A 45 4.02 3.10 -25.74
C PHE A 45 3.68 4.08 -24.60
N ARG A 46 2.71 3.75 -23.73
CA ARG A 46 2.30 4.64 -22.64
C ARG A 46 1.83 3.89 -21.40
N ILE A 47 2.35 4.30 -20.26
CA ILE A 47 1.83 3.92 -18.94
C ILE A 47 1.32 5.17 -18.23
N THR A 48 0.19 5.05 -17.53
CA THR A 48 -0.29 6.09 -16.62
C THR A 48 -0.59 5.47 -15.26
N VAL A 49 -0.22 6.17 -14.19
CA VAL A 49 -0.36 5.72 -12.80
C VAL A 49 -1.22 6.70 -12.02
N SER A 50 -2.19 6.20 -11.25
CA SER A 50 -3.08 7.02 -10.42
C SER A 50 -3.43 6.34 -9.09
N PRO A 51 -3.17 6.99 -7.95
CA PRO A 51 -2.38 8.22 -7.80
C PRO A 51 -0.88 7.98 -8.09
N ALA A 52 -0.16 9.03 -8.50
CA ALA A 52 1.30 8.97 -8.75
C ALA A 52 2.15 9.19 -7.48
N ARG A 53 1.51 9.52 -6.35
CA ARG A 53 2.13 9.65 -5.03
C ARG A 53 1.26 8.95 -4.00
N ILE A 54 1.87 8.12 -3.16
CA ILE A 54 1.18 7.33 -2.12
C ILE A 54 2.01 7.28 -0.85
N HIS A 55 1.36 6.87 0.25
CA HIS A 55 2.09 6.46 1.46
C HIS A 55 2.67 5.06 1.32
N ALA A 56 3.78 4.81 1.99
CA ALA A 56 4.39 3.49 2.11
C ALA A 56 3.47 2.48 2.81
N GLY A 57 3.66 1.21 2.48
CA GLY A 57 2.94 0.08 3.08
C GLY A 57 2.34 -0.86 2.05
N ASN A 58 1.22 -1.49 2.44
CA ASN A 58 0.52 -2.46 1.59
C ASN A 58 -0.28 -1.73 0.50
N VAL A 59 0.06 -2.04 -0.75
CA VAL A 59 -0.50 -1.44 -1.95
C VAL A 59 -1.16 -2.53 -2.79
N GLN A 60 -2.41 -2.29 -3.19
CA GLN A 60 -3.05 -3.06 -4.24
C GLN A 60 -2.77 -2.39 -5.59
N LEU A 61 -1.96 -3.04 -6.42
CA LEU A 61 -1.73 -2.62 -7.79
C LEU A 61 -2.86 -3.19 -8.66
N VAL A 62 -3.54 -2.34 -9.41
CA VAL A 62 -4.60 -2.72 -10.35
C VAL A 62 -4.15 -2.29 -11.74
N VAL A 63 -3.73 -3.25 -12.56
CA VAL A 63 -3.19 -2.99 -13.90
C VAL A 63 -4.26 -3.31 -14.94
N HIS A 64 -4.58 -2.35 -15.79
CA HIS A 64 -5.51 -2.50 -16.90
C HIS A 64 -4.79 -2.28 -18.22
N ASN A 65 -4.89 -3.26 -19.12
CA ASN A 65 -4.45 -3.09 -20.48
C ASN A 65 -5.58 -2.51 -21.34
N GLY A 66 -5.48 -1.21 -21.65
CA GLY A 66 -6.39 -0.50 -22.53
C GLY A 66 -5.87 -0.33 -23.96
N GLY A 67 -4.78 -1.01 -24.34
CA GLY A 67 -4.21 -1.03 -25.69
C GLY A 67 -4.65 -2.24 -26.52
N PRO A 68 -4.41 -2.22 -27.84
CA PRO A 68 -4.64 -3.35 -28.74
C PRO A 68 -3.56 -4.44 -28.65
N ASP A 69 -2.39 -4.15 -28.09
CA ASP A 69 -1.30 -5.11 -27.90
C ASP A 69 -1.27 -5.70 -26.49
N THR A 70 -0.54 -6.80 -26.30
CA THR A 70 -0.21 -7.32 -24.97
C THR A 70 0.82 -6.42 -24.31
N HIS A 71 0.69 -6.17 -23.00
CA HIS A 71 1.63 -5.35 -22.23
C HIS A 71 1.93 -5.98 -20.87
N GLU A 72 3.19 -5.93 -20.49
CA GLU A 72 3.71 -6.31 -19.17
C GLU A 72 4.06 -5.07 -18.33
N LEU A 73 4.23 -5.27 -17.03
CA LEU A 73 4.60 -4.20 -16.10
C LEU A 73 5.70 -4.64 -15.16
N ILE A 74 6.83 -3.95 -15.21
CA ILE A 74 7.92 -4.10 -14.25
C ILE A 74 8.01 -2.82 -13.43
N LEU A 75 8.09 -2.99 -12.12
CA LEU A 75 8.24 -1.90 -11.14
C LEU A 75 9.60 -2.06 -10.47
N VAL A 76 10.49 -1.11 -10.66
CA VAL A 76 11.80 -1.08 -10.02
C VAL A 76 11.94 0.15 -9.14
N ARG A 77 12.70 0.06 -8.05
CA ARG A 77 13.14 1.26 -7.33
C ARG A 77 14.04 2.08 -8.26
N SER A 78 13.65 3.33 -8.49
CA SER A 78 14.17 4.20 -9.54
C SER A 78 15.69 4.39 -9.42
N ARG A 79 16.35 4.42 -10.58
CA ARG A 79 17.75 4.78 -10.78
C ARG A 79 17.80 5.97 -11.73
N ALA A 80 18.93 6.70 -11.76
CA ALA A 80 19.08 7.85 -12.65
C ALA A 80 18.90 7.50 -14.14
N ARG A 81 19.20 6.25 -14.54
CA ARG A 81 18.97 5.71 -15.88
C ARG A 81 18.86 4.19 -15.83
N LEU A 82 17.84 3.62 -16.47
CA LEU A 82 17.74 2.18 -16.64
C LEU A 82 18.72 1.69 -17.74
N PRO A 83 19.51 0.63 -17.49
CA PRO A 83 20.46 0.09 -18.45
C PRO A 83 19.72 -0.68 -19.54
N LEU A 84 20.13 -0.51 -20.80
CA LEU A 84 19.62 -1.30 -21.91
C LEU A 84 20.50 -2.54 -22.14
N ARG A 85 19.91 -3.59 -22.71
CA ARG A 85 20.63 -4.74 -23.27
C ARG A 85 21.41 -4.32 -24.51
N ALA A 86 22.27 -5.24 -24.99
CA ALA A 86 23.06 -5.04 -26.19
C ALA A 86 22.23 -4.86 -27.48
N ASP A 87 21.00 -5.37 -27.52
CA ASP A 87 20.06 -5.12 -28.62
C ASP A 87 19.61 -3.65 -28.68
N GLY A 88 19.76 -2.91 -27.59
CA GLY A 88 19.32 -1.53 -27.48
C GLY A 88 17.81 -1.37 -27.58
N LEU A 89 17.01 -2.43 -27.46
CA LEU A 89 15.54 -2.43 -27.56
C LEU A 89 14.85 -2.67 -26.22
N THR A 90 15.53 -3.32 -25.28
CA THR A 90 14.96 -3.69 -23.98
C THR A 90 15.90 -3.28 -22.84
N VAL A 91 15.32 -2.99 -21.68
CA VAL A 91 16.01 -2.81 -20.41
C VAL A 91 16.61 -4.14 -19.98
N ASP A 92 17.83 -4.11 -19.44
CA ASP A 92 18.47 -5.31 -18.89
C ASP A 92 17.95 -5.60 -17.48
N GLU A 93 16.94 -6.46 -17.39
CA GLU A 93 16.33 -6.83 -16.10
C GLU A 93 17.29 -7.57 -15.16
N ARG A 94 18.33 -8.24 -15.69
CA ARG A 94 19.29 -9.01 -14.86
C ARG A 94 20.07 -8.10 -13.91
N VAL A 95 20.41 -6.90 -14.35
CA VAL A 95 21.08 -5.89 -13.51
C VAL A 95 20.11 -5.13 -12.60
N LEU A 96 18.80 -5.30 -12.80
CA LEU A 96 17.75 -4.69 -12.00
C LEU A 96 17.15 -5.63 -10.95
N GLU A 97 17.44 -6.94 -11.01
CA GLU A 97 16.85 -7.97 -10.12
C GLU A 97 16.79 -7.55 -8.64
N HIS A 98 17.89 -7.00 -8.11
CA HIS A 98 17.99 -6.58 -6.70
C HIS A 98 17.17 -5.33 -6.32
N VAL A 99 16.68 -4.59 -7.32
CA VAL A 99 15.85 -3.39 -7.14
C VAL A 99 14.45 -3.54 -7.73
N THR A 100 14.12 -4.70 -8.29
CA THR A 100 12.78 -5.03 -8.79
C THR A 100 11.84 -5.25 -7.62
N ALA A 101 10.81 -4.40 -7.53
CA ALA A 101 9.76 -4.50 -6.54
C ALA A 101 8.61 -5.40 -7.00
N ALA A 102 8.34 -5.43 -8.31
CA ALA A 102 7.35 -6.31 -8.91
C ALA A 102 7.66 -6.56 -10.38
N SER A 103 7.29 -7.75 -10.87
CA SER A 103 7.14 -8.06 -12.28
C SER A 103 5.76 -8.68 -12.44
N VAL A 104 4.92 -8.06 -13.28
CA VAL A 104 3.56 -8.51 -13.55
C VAL A 104 3.52 -9.00 -14.99
N ASP A 105 3.19 -10.28 -15.16
CA ASP A 105 3.12 -10.92 -16.46
C ASP A 105 2.24 -10.16 -17.44
N GLY A 106 2.64 -10.20 -18.71
CA GLY A 106 1.90 -9.57 -19.79
C GLY A 106 0.46 -10.10 -19.88
N ALA A 107 -0.51 -9.19 -20.06
CA ALA A 107 -1.86 -9.60 -20.45
C ALA A 107 -2.34 -8.87 -21.69
N GLY A 108 -3.20 -9.57 -22.43
CA GLY A 108 -3.77 -9.07 -23.67
C GLY A 108 -4.79 -7.94 -23.49
N PRO A 109 -5.38 -7.46 -24.60
CA PRO A 109 -6.29 -6.33 -24.62
C PRO A 109 -7.50 -6.48 -23.68
N GLY A 110 -7.81 -5.43 -22.93
CA GLY A 110 -8.95 -5.37 -22.00
C GLY A 110 -8.77 -6.15 -20.70
N ALA A 111 -7.64 -6.83 -20.51
CA ALA A 111 -7.39 -7.59 -19.28
C ALA A 111 -7.14 -6.65 -18.09
N VAL A 112 -7.55 -7.12 -16.90
CA VAL A 112 -7.28 -6.47 -15.61
C VAL A 112 -6.58 -7.44 -14.68
N ARG A 113 -5.41 -7.06 -14.18
CA ARG A 113 -4.60 -7.81 -13.21
C ARG A 113 -4.59 -7.09 -11.87
N ARG A 114 -4.47 -7.84 -10.77
CA ARG A 114 -4.44 -7.29 -9.41
C ARG A 114 -3.37 -8.00 -8.58
N ASP A 115 -2.44 -7.21 -8.05
CA ASP A 115 -1.33 -7.72 -7.24
C ASP A 115 -1.21 -6.94 -5.93
N TRP A 116 -0.74 -7.62 -4.90
CA TRP A 116 -0.47 -7.02 -3.60
C TRP A 116 1.03 -6.84 -3.42
N LEU A 117 1.45 -5.59 -3.19
CA LEU A 117 2.84 -5.20 -3.01
C LEU A 117 3.03 -4.55 -1.64
N HIS A 118 4.21 -4.71 -1.06
CA HIS A 118 4.64 -3.91 0.08
C HIS A 118 5.73 -2.94 -0.38
N LEU A 119 5.42 -1.63 -0.43
CA LEU A 119 6.33 -0.63 -0.95
C LEU A 119 6.88 0.25 0.19
N SER A 120 8.21 0.30 0.31
CA SER A 120 8.90 1.25 1.20
C SER A 120 9.03 2.64 0.56
N PRO A 121 9.26 3.71 1.35
CA PRO A 121 9.44 5.07 0.82
C PRO A 121 10.53 5.16 -0.24
N GLY A 122 10.27 5.80 -1.38
CA GLY A 122 11.18 5.92 -2.49
C GLY A 122 10.48 6.27 -3.81
N ARG A 123 11.28 6.52 -4.85
CA ARG A 123 10.80 6.67 -6.22
C ARG A 123 10.86 5.32 -6.92
N TYR A 124 9.84 5.00 -7.70
CA TYR A 124 9.76 3.79 -8.49
C TYR A 124 9.50 4.14 -9.94
N GLU A 125 10.15 3.39 -10.83
CA GLU A 125 9.96 3.48 -12.27
C GLU A 125 9.19 2.24 -12.71
N LEU A 126 8.08 2.49 -13.39
CA LEU A 126 7.21 1.50 -14.00
C LEU A 126 7.53 1.47 -15.49
N PHE A 127 7.71 0.31 -16.08
CA PHE A 127 7.91 0.18 -17.52
C PHE A 127 7.41 -1.15 -18.07
N CYS A 128 7.14 -1.17 -19.37
CA CYS A 128 6.96 -2.39 -20.16
C CYS A 128 8.27 -2.68 -20.90
N ASN A 129 8.77 -3.91 -20.82
CA ASN A 129 10.06 -4.30 -21.39
C ASN A 129 9.98 -5.09 -22.69
N MET A 130 8.80 -5.13 -23.31
CA MET A 130 8.66 -5.60 -24.68
C MET A 130 9.50 -4.75 -25.63
N ALA A 131 10.01 -5.37 -26.69
CA ALA A 131 11.02 -4.77 -27.57
C ALA A 131 10.61 -3.38 -28.08
N GLY A 132 11.36 -2.35 -27.68
CA GLY A 132 11.14 -0.95 -28.05
C GLY A 132 10.10 -0.20 -27.22
N HIS A 133 9.29 -0.87 -26.38
CA HIS A 133 8.19 -0.23 -25.65
C HIS A 133 8.71 0.82 -24.66
N PHE A 134 9.68 0.46 -23.80
CA PHE A 134 10.31 1.38 -22.87
C PHE A 134 10.89 2.61 -23.59
N MET A 135 11.64 2.40 -24.69
CA MET A 135 12.29 3.48 -25.44
C MET A 135 11.29 4.44 -26.10
N ALA A 136 10.17 3.91 -26.56
CA ALA A 136 9.09 4.69 -27.14
C ALA A 136 8.28 5.46 -26.08
N GLY A 137 8.61 5.30 -24.78
CA GLY A 137 8.02 6.06 -23.69
C GLY A 137 7.04 5.26 -22.82
N MET A 138 7.01 3.93 -22.94
CA MET A 138 6.16 3.06 -22.11
C MET A 138 6.67 2.93 -20.67
N GLN A 139 6.68 4.05 -19.96
CA GLN A 139 7.18 4.19 -18.61
C GLN A 139 6.38 5.23 -17.81
N ALA A 140 6.43 5.13 -16.49
CA ALA A 140 5.84 6.10 -15.57
C ALA A 140 6.58 6.12 -14.22
N GLU A 141 6.38 7.18 -13.43
CA GLU A 141 6.91 7.27 -12.06
C GLU A 141 5.79 7.07 -11.02
N LEU A 142 6.12 6.36 -9.94
CA LEU A 142 5.35 6.32 -8.70
C LEU A 142 6.25 6.77 -7.55
N VAL A 143 5.79 7.76 -6.77
CA VAL A 143 6.47 8.21 -5.55
C VAL A 143 5.78 7.61 -4.33
N VAL A 144 6.56 7.01 -3.43
CA VAL A 144 6.10 6.44 -2.18
C VAL A 144 6.75 7.21 -1.04
N GLU A 145 5.94 7.72 -0.11
CA GLU A 145 6.36 8.55 1.04
C GLU A 145 6.17 7.85 2.38
#